data_AF-A0A517QWS6-F1
#
_entry.id   AF-A0A517QWS6-F1
#
_cell.length_a   1.000
_cell.length_b   1.000
_cell.length_c   1.000
_cell.angle_alpha   90.00
_cell.angle_beta   90.00
_cell.angle_gamma   90.00
#
_symmetry.space_group_name_H-M   'P 1'
#
loop_
_entity.id
_entity.type
_entity.pdbx_description
1 polymer ?
#
loop_
_entity_poly.entity_id
_entity_poly.type
_entity_poly.pdbx_seq_one_letter_code
_entity_poly.pdbx_strand_id
1 'polypeptide(L)'
;MSSNSVQRDWEIEYESPSGHRIQNPPASFIRRTVYEHDTSYWESGSGQGAFSCVVDGTVLSELTLTRGSESEFRLIFFNKVDKAISVAISDGKMDEYRLVFDGGAFYREPARIFISLEKTFKGLKEYVNSGRCPSSLDWDSWYGLDWPGRDEEVLQPW
;
A
#
# COMPACT_ATOMS: atom_id res chain seq x y z
N MET A 1 15.46 16.05 29.99
CA MET A 1 14.12 16.39 29.48
C MET A 1 13.49 15.10 29.00
N SER A 2 12.65 14.49 29.83
CA SER A 2 11.99 13.21 29.48
C SER A 2 10.90 13.51 28.46
N SER A 3 11.02 12.94 27.25
CA SER A 3 9.95 13.05 26.27
C SER A 3 8.73 12.32 26.82
N ASN A 4 7.64 13.05 27.07
CA ASN A 4 6.33 12.44 27.27
C ASN A 4 5.97 11.72 25.98
N SER A 5 6.23 10.42 25.90
CA SER A 5 5.62 9.56 24.90
C SER A 5 4.13 9.57 25.17
N VAL A 6 3.35 10.25 24.32
CA VAL A 6 1.90 10.08 24.29
C VAL A 6 1.66 8.59 24.10
N GLN A 7 1.16 7.92 25.14
CA GLN A 7 0.80 6.51 25.08
C GLN A 7 -0.33 6.42 24.04
N ARG A 8 -0.02 5.78 22.91
CA ARG A 8 -1.00 5.52 21.86
C ARG A 8 -1.76 4.26 22.28
N ASP A 9 -3.08 4.30 22.27
CA ASP A 9 -3.94 3.12 22.49
C ASP A 9 -3.95 2.16 21.29
N TRP A 10 -3.02 2.34 20.36
CA TRP A 10 -2.95 1.60 19.11
C TRP A 10 -1.49 1.45 18.69
N GLU A 11 -1.24 0.36 17.97
CA GLU A 11 0.07 -0.01 17.44
C GLU A 11 0.01 -0.07 15.91
N ILE A 12 1.17 0.06 15.28
CA ILE A 12 1.34 -0.24 13.86
C ILE A 12 2.08 -1.54 13.70
N GLU A 13 1.53 -2.46 12.93
CA GLU A 13 2.25 -3.63 12.44
C GLU A 13 2.55 -3.45 10.95
N TYR A 14 3.76 -3.80 10.52
CA TYR A 14 4.10 -3.97 9.11
C TYR A 14 4.25 -5.45 8.78
N GLU A 15 3.63 -5.91 7.70
CA GLU A 15 3.87 -7.21 7.09
C GLU A 15 4.52 -7.02 5.70
N SER A 16 5.65 -7.66 5.46
CA SER A 16 6.35 -7.62 4.17
C SER A 16 5.71 -8.53 3.12
N PRO A 17 6.05 -8.38 1.82
CA PRO A 17 5.62 -9.32 0.77
C PRO A 17 5.96 -10.79 1.06
N SER A 18 7.06 -11.03 1.77
CA SER A 18 7.48 -12.36 2.22
C SER A 18 6.83 -12.85 3.53
N GLY A 19 5.93 -12.08 4.13
CA GLY A 19 5.23 -12.42 5.39
C GLY A 19 6.02 -12.10 6.68
N HIS A 20 7.16 -11.40 6.58
CA HIS A 20 7.89 -10.96 7.77
C HIS A 20 7.17 -9.79 8.46
N ARG A 21 7.00 -9.88 9.78
CA ARG A 21 6.26 -8.90 10.57
C ARG A 21 7.17 -8.07 11.46
N ILE A 22 6.89 -6.76 11.51
CA ILE A 22 7.58 -5.78 12.36
C ILE A 22 6.54 -4.96 13.11
N GLN A 23 6.62 -5.01 14.44
CA GLN A 23 5.79 -4.18 15.31
C GLN A 23 6.42 -2.80 15.51
N ASN A 24 5.58 -1.77 15.47
CA ASN A 24 5.88 -0.36 15.62
C ASN A 24 7.14 0.07 14.84
N PRO A 25 7.14 -0.10 13.50
CA PRO A 25 8.31 0.21 12.69
C PRO A 25 8.74 1.68 12.87
N PRO A 26 10.04 1.97 13.03
CA PRO A 26 10.51 3.34 13.20
C PRO A 26 10.27 4.16 11.93
N ALA A 27 10.20 5.49 12.05
CA ALA A 27 9.95 6.36 10.89
C ALA A 27 10.98 6.18 9.74
N SER A 28 12.24 5.84 10.07
CA SER A 28 13.26 5.52 9.07
C SER A 28 12.91 4.27 8.26
N PHE A 29 12.23 3.29 8.85
CA PHE A 29 11.79 2.07 8.18
C PHE A 29 10.88 2.39 7.00
N ILE A 30 9.92 3.31 7.18
CA ILE A 30 8.99 3.74 6.12
C ILE A 30 9.75 4.23 4.88
N ARG A 31 10.81 5.03 5.10
CA ARG A 31 11.65 5.51 4.00
C ARG A 31 12.32 4.36 3.26
N ARG A 32 12.90 3.41 4.01
CA ARG A 32 13.56 2.23 3.43
C ARG A 32 12.58 1.40 2.62
N THR A 33 11.37 1.18 3.14
CA THR A 33 10.30 0.45 2.45
C THR A 33 10.01 1.04 1.06
N VAL A 34 9.87 2.36 0.97
CA VAL A 34 9.49 3.03 -0.28
C VAL A 34 10.65 3.19 -1.25
N TYR A 35 11.84 3.55 -0.77
CA TYR A 35 12.93 4.02 -1.63
C TYR A 35 14.10 3.04 -1.80
N GLU A 36 14.28 2.08 -0.88
CA GLU A 36 15.50 1.27 -0.84
C GLU A 36 15.29 -0.18 -1.26
N HIS A 37 14.05 -0.67 -1.28
CA HIS A 37 13.75 -1.99 -1.81
C HIS A 37 13.60 -1.96 -3.33
N ASP A 38 14.14 -2.97 -4.00
CA ASP A 38 14.04 -3.16 -5.45
C ASP A 38 12.82 -4.01 -5.83
N THR A 39 12.62 -4.25 -7.12
CA THR A 39 11.51 -5.06 -7.63
C THR A 39 11.51 -6.47 -7.04
N SER A 40 12.67 -7.10 -6.82
CA SER A 40 12.75 -8.47 -6.29
C SER A 40 12.16 -8.62 -4.89
N TYR A 41 12.29 -7.58 -4.05
CA TYR A 41 11.62 -7.54 -2.75
C TYR A 41 10.10 -7.58 -2.90
N TRP A 42 9.57 -6.75 -3.81
CA TRP A 42 8.13 -6.59 -4.05
C TRP A 42 7.54 -7.70 -4.92
N GLU A 43 8.35 -8.53 -5.58
CA GLU A 43 7.91 -9.74 -6.30
C GLU A 43 8.10 -11.02 -5.47
N SER A 44 8.47 -10.88 -4.19
CA SER A 44 8.57 -12.01 -3.27
C SER A 44 7.23 -12.33 -2.61
N GLY A 45 6.98 -13.60 -2.33
CA GLY A 45 5.80 -14.07 -1.60
C GLY A 45 4.48 -13.60 -2.23
N SER A 46 3.72 -12.79 -1.50
CA SER A 46 2.41 -12.27 -1.92
C SER A 46 2.49 -11.12 -2.93
N GLY A 47 3.66 -10.50 -3.10
CA GLY A 47 3.81 -9.30 -3.92
C GLY A 47 3.33 -7.99 -3.24
N GLN A 48 2.90 -8.06 -1.98
CA GLN A 48 2.28 -6.94 -1.28
C GLN A 48 2.83 -6.74 0.13
N GLY A 49 3.08 -5.49 0.50
CA GLY A 49 3.33 -5.12 1.89
C GLY A 49 2.09 -4.49 2.50
N ALA A 50 1.93 -4.53 3.82
CA ALA A 50 0.81 -3.91 4.50
C ALA A 50 1.23 -3.27 5.82
N PHE A 51 0.67 -2.09 6.12
CA PHE A 51 0.70 -1.51 7.45
C PHE A 51 -0.69 -1.61 8.09
N SER A 52 -0.78 -2.19 9.27
CA SER A 52 -2.03 -2.45 10.00
C SER A 52 -2.09 -1.61 11.28
N CYS A 53 -3.22 -0.95 11.52
CA CYS A 53 -3.50 -0.30 12.80
C CYS A 53 -4.20 -1.30 13.72
N VAL A 54 -3.57 -1.60 14.87
CA VAL A 54 -4.01 -2.65 15.79
C VAL A 54 -4.38 -2.04 17.14
N VAL A 55 -5.57 -2.36 17.65
CA VAL A 55 -6.07 -1.99 18.99
C VAL A 55 -6.53 -3.25 19.68
N ASP A 56 -5.97 -3.55 20.86
CA ASP A 56 -6.30 -4.74 21.64
C ASP A 56 -6.28 -6.05 20.82
N GLY A 57 -5.27 -6.19 19.95
CA GLY A 57 -5.11 -7.34 19.04
C GLY A 57 -6.07 -7.36 17.84
N THR A 58 -6.92 -6.34 17.68
CA THR A 58 -7.87 -6.21 16.57
C THR A 58 -7.35 -5.21 15.54
N VAL A 59 -7.28 -5.63 14.28
CA VAL A 59 -6.93 -4.73 13.16
C VAL A 59 -8.14 -3.85 12.82
N LEU A 60 -8.01 -2.54 13.01
CA LEU A 60 -9.06 -1.56 12.70
C LEU A 60 -8.97 -1.04 11.27
N SER A 61 -7.75 -0.89 10.76
CA SER A 61 -7.50 -0.47 9.38
C SER A 61 -6.21 -1.10 8.84
N GLU A 62 -6.09 -1.10 7.53
CA GLU A 62 -4.93 -1.61 6.81
C GLU A 62 -4.62 -0.70 5.62
N LEU A 63 -3.34 -0.44 5.38
CA LEU A 63 -2.83 0.26 4.22
C LEU A 63 -1.88 -0.66 3.46
N THR A 64 -2.36 -1.23 2.37
CA THR A 64 -1.64 -2.17 1.51
C THR A 64 -0.87 -1.42 0.43
N LEU A 65 0.30 -1.94 0.10
CA LEU A 65 1.24 -1.42 -0.88
C LEU A 65 1.55 -2.50 -1.91
N THR A 66 1.38 -2.16 -3.18
CA THR A 66 1.81 -2.99 -4.30
C THR A 66 2.68 -2.15 -5.21
N ARG A 67 3.86 -2.66 -5.57
CA ARG A 67 4.75 -1.94 -6.48
C ARG A 67 4.19 -2.00 -7.90
N GLY A 68 4.14 -0.85 -8.56
CA GLY A 68 3.82 -0.73 -9.97
C GLY A 68 5.09 -0.85 -10.81
N SER A 69 5.52 0.28 -11.34
CA SER A 69 6.82 0.44 -11.99
C SER A 69 7.95 0.65 -10.95
N GLU A 70 9.19 0.86 -11.41
CA GLU A 70 10.33 1.16 -10.53
C GLU A 70 10.10 2.38 -9.62
N SER A 71 9.19 3.28 -9.96
CA SER A 71 9.02 4.58 -9.28
C SER A 71 7.60 4.86 -8.79
N GLU A 72 6.73 3.86 -8.75
CA GLU A 72 5.32 4.03 -8.41
C GLU A 72 4.78 2.90 -7.53
N PHE A 73 3.80 3.22 -6.70
CA PHE A 73 3.05 2.27 -5.90
C PHE A 73 1.56 2.48 -6.05
N ARG A 74 0.81 1.38 -5.93
CA ARG A 74 -0.61 1.40 -5.61
C ARG A 74 -0.78 1.32 -4.10
N LEU A 75 -1.62 2.18 -3.55
CA LEU A 75 -2.03 2.14 -2.15
C LEU A 75 -3.52 1.81 -2.03
N ILE A 76 -3.85 0.79 -1.24
CA ILE A 76 -5.23 0.43 -0.90
C ILE A 76 -5.41 0.63 0.60
N PHE A 77 -6.37 1.45 0.99
CA PHE A 77 -6.78 1.62 2.37
C PHE A 77 -8.05 0.83 2.62
N PHE A 78 -8.00 -0.09 3.59
CA PHE A 78 -9.15 -0.83 4.05
C PHE A 78 -9.51 -0.43 5.48
N ASN A 79 -10.70 0.15 5.66
CA ASN A 79 -11.27 0.37 6.97
C ASN A 79 -12.08 -0.88 7.38
N LYS A 80 -11.60 -1.62 8.38
CA LYS A 80 -12.25 -2.88 8.78
C LYS A 80 -13.52 -2.65 9.61
N VAL A 81 -13.72 -1.44 10.14
CA VAL A 81 -14.89 -1.09 10.96
C VAL A 81 -16.15 -0.95 10.11
N ASP A 82 -16.07 -0.17 9.02
CA ASP A 82 -17.19 0.06 8.10
C ASP A 82 -17.09 -0.76 6.80
N LYS A 83 -16.00 -1.53 6.63
CA LYS A 83 -15.69 -2.33 5.46
C LYS A 83 -15.50 -1.50 4.17
N ALA A 84 -15.18 -0.21 4.30
CA ALA A 84 -14.87 0.64 3.16
C ALA A 84 -13.46 0.33 2.61
N ILE A 85 -13.38 0.19 1.29
CA ILE A 85 -12.12 0.00 0.56
C ILE A 85 -11.92 1.21 -0.35
N SER A 86 -10.80 1.90 -0.16
CA SER A 86 -10.40 3.06 -0.95
C SER A 86 -9.04 2.79 -1.58
N VAL A 87 -8.80 3.38 -2.75
CA VAL A 87 -7.52 3.29 -3.45
C VAL A 87 -7.01 4.68 -3.78
N ALA A 88 -5.71 4.90 -3.58
CA ALA A 88 -5.11 6.19 -3.87
C ALA A 88 -5.05 6.38 -5.39
N ILE A 89 -5.38 7.59 -5.84
CA ILE A 89 -5.39 7.94 -7.25
C ILE A 89 -4.38 9.05 -7.56
N SER A 90 -3.92 9.08 -8.80
CA SER A 90 -3.13 10.15 -9.38
C SER A 90 -3.92 10.86 -10.49
N ASP A 91 -3.29 11.88 -11.06
CA ASP A 91 -3.77 12.56 -12.27
C ASP A 91 -3.45 11.74 -13.54
N GLY A 92 -3.05 10.48 -13.40
CA GLY A 92 -2.79 9.56 -14.50
C GLY A 92 -4.01 9.35 -15.39
N LYS A 93 -3.76 9.02 -16.66
CA LYS A 93 -4.84 8.79 -17.62
C LYS A 93 -5.51 7.43 -17.39
N MET A 94 -6.81 7.36 -17.67
CA MET A 94 -7.63 6.14 -17.49
C MET A 94 -7.34 5.05 -18.53
N ASP A 95 -6.77 5.40 -19.68
CA ASP A 95 -6.51 4.51 -20.82
C ASP A 95 -5.11 3.85 -20.79
N GLU A 96 -4.30 4.19 -19.79
CA GLU A 96 -2.99 3.57 -19.57
C GLU A 96 -3.08 2.49 -18.50
N TYR A 97 -2.21 1.48 -18.59
CA TYR A 97 -2.18 0.37 -17.64
C TYR A 97 -0.76 0.14 -17.09
N ARG A 98 -0.67 -0.56 -15.96
CA ARG A 98 0.57 -1.08 -15.37
C ARG A 98 0.45 -2.58 -15.18
N LEU A 99 1.54 -3.29 -15.41
CA LEU A 99 1.67 -4.70 -15.05
C LEU A 99 2.18 -4.77 -13.60
N VAL A 100 1.48 -5.50 -12.74
CA VAL A 100 1.83 -5.66 -11.32
C VAL A 100 1.89 -7.11 -10.92
N PHE A 101 2.82 -7.47 -10.06
CA PHE A 101 2.86 -8.77 -9.41
C PHE A 101 2.09 -8.71 -8.09
N ASP A 102 1.06 -9.53 -7.97
CA ASP A 102 0.17 -9.55 -6.81
C ASP A 102 -0.36 -10.96 -6.61
N GLY A 103 -0.45 -11.47 -5.38
CA GLY A 103 -1.01 -12.79 -5.08
C GLY A 103 -0.38 -13.95 -5.87
N GLY A 104 0.89 -13.84 -6.27
CA GLY A 104 1.61 -14.85 -7.04
C GLY A 104 1.38 -14.83 -8.56
N ALA A 105 0.73 -13.80 -9.11
CA ALA A 105 0.51 -13.65 -10.55
C ALA A 105 0.64 -12.21 -11.01
N PHE A 106 0.82 -12.01 -12.31
CA PHE A 106 0.82 -10.68 -12.92
C PHE A 106 -0.59 -10.25 -13.34
N TYR A 107 -0.94 -8.99 -13.06
CA TYR A 107 -2.21 -8.35 -13.42
C TYR A 107 -1.98 -7.05 -14.16
N ARG A 108 -2.92 -6.71 -15.03
CA ARG A 108 -3.02 -5.36 -15.60
C ARG A 108 -3.94 -4.53 -14.73
N GLU A 109 -3.50 -3.33 -14.39
CA GLU A 109 -4.27 -2.40 -13.58
C GLU A 109 -4.21 -0.99 -14.16
N PRO A 110 -5.23 -0.14 -13.94
CA PRO A 110 -5.25 1.21 -14.48
C PRO A 110 -4.04 2.02 -13.99
N ALA A 111 -3.36 2.77 -14.85
CA ALA A 111 -2.21 3.57 -14.45
C ALA A 111 -2.57 4.65 -13.41
N ARG A 112 -3.82 5.11 -13.41
CA ARG A 112 -4.33 6.13 -12.51
C ARG A 112 -4.25 5.77 -11.02
N ILE A 113 -4.24 4.48 -10.64
CA ILE A 113 -4.16 4.08 -9.22
C ILE A 113 -2.72 3.96 -8.72
N PHE A 114 -1.74 4.29 -9.56
CA PHE A 114 -0.34 4.34 -9.20
C PHE A 114 0.06 5.77 -8.90
N ILE A 115 0.68 5.96 -7.74
CA ILE A 115 1.16 7.24 -7.24
C ILE A 115 2.69 7.18 -7.09
N SER A 116 3.33 8.35 -7.16
CA SER A 116 4.79 8.46 -7.07
C SER A 116 5.35 7.98 -5.73
N LEU A 117 6.64 7.67 -5.68
CA LEU A 117 7.36 7.36 -4.42
C LEU A 117 7.17 8.46 -3.37
N GLU A 118 7.19 9.73 -3.76
CA GLU A 118 7.01 10.85 -2.84
C GLU A 118 5.62 10.85 -2.21
N LYS A 119 4.57 10.72 -3.03
CA LYS A 119 3.19 10.63 -2.55
C LYS A 119 3.01 9.41 -1.64
N THR A 120 3.57 8.26 -2.04
CA THR A 120 3.58 7.02 -1.25
C THR A 120 4.19 7.23 0.13
N PHE A 121 5.41 7.80 0.18
CA PHE A 121 6.10 8.05 1.44
C PHE A 121 5.32 9.02 2.36
N LYS A 122 4.75 10.07 1.78
CA LYS A 122 3.93 11.03 2.52
C LYS A 122 2.68 10.36 3.10
N GLY A 123 1.95 9.60 2.29
CA GLY A 123 0.76 8.86 2.71
C GLY A 123 1.04 7.84 3.81
N LEU A 124 2.09 7.03 3.65
CA LEU A 124 2.52 6.08 4.68
C LEU A 124 2.86 6.75 6.00
N LYS A 125 3.58 7.88 5.97
CA LYS A 125 3.91 8.63 7.18
C LYS A 125 2.66 9.14 7.89
N GLU A 126 1.66 9.61 7.17
CA GLU A 126 0.39 10.06 7.76
C GLU A 126 -0.36 8.87 8.37
N TYR A 127 -0.41 7.74 7.66
CA TYR A 127 -1.04 6.52 8.16
C TYR A 127 -0.38 6.01 9.44
N VAL A 128 0.94 5.84 9.45
CA VAL A 128 1.68 5.34 10.63
C VAL A 128 1.56 6.27 11.84
N ASN A 129 1.21 7.55 11.63
CA ASN A 129 1.00 8.51 12.71
C ASN A 129 -0.45 8.61 13.19
N SER A 130 -1.43 8.15 12.41
CA SER A 130 -2.85 8.36 12.70
C SER A 130 -3.68 7.07 12.76
N GLY A 131 -3.24 6.00 12.11
CA GLY A 131 -4.04 4.81 11.84
C GLY A 131 -5.26 5.09 10.95
N ARG A 132 -5.28 6.21 10.21
CA ARG A 132 -6.43 6.66 9.41
C ARG A 132 -6.04 6.81 7.94
N CYS A 133 -7.06 6.88 7.09
CA CYS A 133 -6.88 7.16 5.67
C CYS A 133 -6.09 8.48 5.48
N PRO A 134 -4.92 8.45 4.82
CA PRO A 134 -4.09 9.63 4.61
C PRO A 134 -4.80 10.76 3.86
N SER A 135 -4.99 11.91 4.51
CA SER A 135 -5.67 13.06 3.91
C SER A 135 -4.85 13.81 2.87
N SER A 136 -3.54 13.54 2.77
CA SER A 136 -2.68 14.16 1.77
C SER A 136 -2.74 13.54 0.38
N LEU A 137 -3.50 12.45 0.22
CA LEU A 137 -3.69 11.76 -1.04
C LEU A 137 -5.14 11.91 -1.48
N ASP A 138 -5.35 11.84 -2.78
CA ASP A 138 -6.67 11.69 -3.36
C ASP A 138 -7.04 10.21 -3.37
N TRP A 139 -8.27 9.91 -2.99
CA TRP A 139 -8.79 8.55 -2.86
C TRP A 139 -10.06 8.39 -3.67
N ASP A 140 -10.21 7.24 -4.31
CA ASP A 140 -11.46 6.81 -4.91
C ASP A 140 -11.95 5.51 -4.25
N SER A 141 -13.24 5.22 -4.41
CA SER A 141 -13.79 3.94 -4.00
C SER A 141 -13.26 2.84 -4.91
N TRP A 142 -12.79 1.73 -4.33
CA TRP A 142 -12.37 0.54 -5.10
C TRP A 142 -13.44 0.07 -6.10
N TYR A 143 -14.72 0.15 -5.69
CA TYR A 143 -15.87 -0.28 -6.48
C TYR A 143 -16.28 0.72 -7.57
N GLY A 144 -15.74 1.94 -7.54
CA GLY A 144 -15.98 2.97 -8.56
C GLY A 144 -15.04 2.86 -9.76
N LEU A 145 -14.04 1.98 -9.69
CA LEU A 145 -13.03 1.84 -10.74
C LEU A 145 -13.38 0.77 -11.77
N ASP A 146 -12.99 1.05 -13.01
CA ASP A 146 -13.02 0.10 -14.10
C ASP A 146 -11.73 -0.73 -14.08
N TRP A 147 -11.86 -1.97 -13.63
CA TRP A 147 -10.74 -2.91 -13.55
C TRP A 147 -10.67 -3.69 -14.87
N PRO A 148 -9.56 -3.58 -15.64
CA PRO A 148 -9.43 -4.24 -16.95
C PRO A 148 -9.42 -5.78 -16.88
N GLY A 149 -9.54 -6.37 -15.68
CA GLY A 149 -9.62 -7.81 -15.49
C GLY A 149 -8.28 -8.51 -15.70
N ARG A 150 -8.32 -9.85 -15.58
CA ARG A 150 -7.16 -10.73 -15.79
C ARG A 150 -7.09 -11.05 -17.28
N ASP A 151 -6.27 -10.33 -18.05
CA ASP A 151 -5.98 -10.75 -19.42
C ASP A 151 -5.17 -12.06 -19.37
N GLU A 152 -5.84 -13.20 -19.56
CA GLU A 152 -5.20 -14.52 -19.66
C GLU A 152 -4.22 -14.62 -20.84
N GLU A 153 -4.27 -13.69 -21.80
CA GLU A 153 -3.40 -13.63 -22.98
C GLU A 153 -1.98 -13.10 -22.69
N VAL A 154 -1.71 -12.52 -21.52
CA VAL A 154 -0.40 -11.89 -21.20
C VAL A 154 0.65 -12.90 -20.68
N LEU A 155 0.27 -14.16 -20.50
CA LEU A 155 1.16 -15.22 -19.96
C LEU A 155 1.90 -16.05 -21.01
N GLN A 156 2.08 -15.55 -22.24
CA GLN A 156 3.06 -16.12 -23.16
C GLN A 156 4.38 -15.35 -22.99
N PRO A 157 5.38 -15.87 -22.26
CA PRO A 157 6.73 -15.32 -22.34
C PRO A 157 7.23 -15.51 -23.77
N TRP A 158 7.66 -14.41 -24.39
CA TRP A 158 8.45 -14.45 -25.62
C TRP A 158 9.78 -15.17 -25.38
#